data_AF-A0AAE8VX59-F1
#
_entry.id   AF-A0AAE8VX59-F1
#
_cell.length_a   1.000
_cell.length_b   1.000
_cell.length_c   1.000
_cell.angle_alpha   90.00
_cell.angle_beta   90.00
_cell.angle_gamma   90.00
#
_symmetry.space_group_name_H-M   'P 1'
#
loop_
_entity.id
_entity.type
_entity.pdbx_description
1 polymer ?
#
loop_
_entity_poly.entity_id
_entity_poly.type
_entity_poly.pdbx_seq_one_letter_code
_entity_poly.pdbx_strand_id
1 'polypeptide(L)'
;MPPPYGPPLTTPPEPGAAEGRRRCHSTGGTVILLCMTTENGDSAAAGTGENVLTVDELAARAGVTVRTVRFYGTKGLLPPPVIGPRRVGHYGRDHLARLALIEELQRQGMTLAAIERYLRQLPPDLTPHDLALQRAVVASWAPDAVAAVTREELDRRAGRPLAGGEVDRLVAMGVVERDGDGFHVDPGLLRLGVELLDVPLSEESILAARNVLIEHSRTAAHELSRLFHDAVAERDPQAVKSLSARMRPLVVQALLTTFQRSLREELRKWPTESD
;
A
#
# COMPACT_ATOMS: atom_id res chain seq x y z
N MET A 1 23.76 40.78 46.95
CA MET A 1 23.80 42.26 46.97
C MET A 1 24.29 42.75 45.61
N PRO A 2 23.78 43.87 45.06
CA PRO A 2 23.96 44.28 43.65
C PRO A 2 25.30 45.04 43.36
N PRO A 3 25.62 45.36 42.07
CA PRO A 3 26.91 45.96 41.63
C PRO A 3 26.94 47.51 41.73
N PRO A 4 27.86 48.26 41.05
CA PRO A 4 27.48 48.79 39.71
C PRO A 4 28.60 49.29 38.71
N TYR A 5 28.14 49.66 37.49
CA TYR A 5 28.65 50.63 36.47
C TYR A 5 29.85 50.37 35.51
N GLY A 6 29.59 50.65 34.21
CA GLY A 6 30.52 51.03 33.12
C GLY A 6 30.25 52.50 32.69
N PRO A 7 30.25 52.94 31.40
CA PRO A 7 30.40 52.29 30.07
C PRO A 7 31.63 52.93 29.30
N PRO A 8 31.68 53.47 28.04
CA PRO A 8 30.83 53.41 26.81
C PRO A 8 31.53 53.31 25.41
N LEU A 9 30.70 53.10 24.37
CA LEU A 9 30.70 53.58 22.95
C LEU A 9 31.98 54.05 22.19
N THR A 10 32.18 53.53 20.96
CA THR A 10 31.94 54.25 19.66
C THR A 10 31.98 53.35 18.41
N THR A 11 31.05 53.55 17.48
CA THR A 11 31.10 53.28 16.01
C THR A 11 31.46 54.59 15.26
N PRO A 12 31.53 54.77 13.90
CA PRO A 12 31.01 54.02 12.72
C PRO A 12 32.10 53.90 11.57
N PRO A 13 31.84 53.85 10.23
CA PRO A 13 30.60 53.72 9.42
C PRO A 13 30.60 52.70 8.24
N GLU A 14 29.45 52.56 7.57
CA GLU A 14 29.30 51.99 6.20
C GLU A 14 29.50 53.06 5.09
N PRO A 15 29.61 52.67 3.80
CA PRO A 15 28.45 52.39 2.92
C PRO A 15 28.56 51.01 2.21
N GLY A 16 27.56 50.41 1.54
CA GLY A 16 26.40 50.92 0.79
C GLY A 16 26.70 50.89 -0.73
N ALA A 17 25.87 50.40 -1.65
CA ALA A 17 24.51 49.82 -1.56
C ALA A 17 24.16 48.98 -2.83
N ALA A 18 22.92 48.44 -2.91
CA ALA A 18 22.32 47.69 -4.04
C ALA A 18 22.95 46.30 -4.36
N GLU A 19 22.25 45.29 -4.88
CA GLU A 19 21.03 45.25 -5.71
C GLU A 19 20.04 44.14 -5.23
N GLY A 20 18.74 44.30 -5.46
CA GLY A 20 17.70 43.46 -4.83
C GLY A 20 17.38 42.14 -5.53
N ARG A 21 17.03 41.09 -4.76
CA ARG A 21 16.26 39.91 -5.26
C ARG A 21 15.18 39.45 -4.28
N ARG A 22 14.01 39.14 -4.84
CA ARG A 22 12.77 38.83 -4.12
C ARG A 22 12.82 37.41 -3.54
N ARG A 23 12.49 37.22 -2.25
CA ARG A 23 12.18 35.90 -1.71
C ARG A 23 10.75 35.50 -2.14
N CYS A 24 10.63 34.79 -3.26
CA CYS A 24 9.39 34.08 -3.58
C CYS A 24 9.26 32.85 -2.69
N HIS A 25 8.04 32.56 -2.20
CA HIS A 25 7.75 31.33 -1.49
C HIS A 25 7.76 30.15 -2.48
N SER A 26 8.50 29.09 -2.15
CA SER A 26 8.56 27.86 -2.95
C SER A 26 7.35 26.97 -2.69
N THR A 27 6.16 27.38 -3.15
CA THR A 27 5.03 26.46 -3.29
C THR A 27 5.39 25.45 -4.37
N GLY A 28 5.48 24.17 -4.03
CA GLY A 28 5.95 23.10 -4.91
C GLY A 28 4.95 22.73 -6.01
N GLY A 29 4.82 23.57 -7.03
CA GLY A 29 4.04 23.28 -8.22
C GLY A 29 4.73 22.26 -9.14
N THR A 30 3.98 21.26 -9.61
CA THR A 30 4.47 20.22 -10.52
C THR A 30 4.84 20.82 -11.88
N VAL A 31 6.13 20.85 -12.21
CA VAL A 31 6.61 21.19 -13.56
C VAL A 31 6.83 19.89 -14.34
N ILE A 32 5.89 19.56 -15.23
CA ILE A 32 6.08 18.52 -16.24
C ILE A 32 6.97 19.11 -17.33
N LEU A 33 8.27 18.81 -17.30
CA LEU A 33 9.19 19.22 -18.36
C LEU A 33 9.11 18.25 -19.55
N LEU A 34 8.39 18.67 -20.59
CA LEU A 34 8.32 17.95 -21.86
C LEU A 34 9.63 18.13 -22.65
N CYS A 35 10.54 17.17 -22.55
CA CYS A 35 11.70 17.08 -23.45
C CYS A 35 11.39 16.13 -24.61
N MET A 36 11.03 16.70 -25.76
CA MET A 36 11.03 16.01 -27.05
C MET A 36 12.46 15.92 -27.59
N THR A 37 12.94 14.71 -27.90
CA THR A 37 14.03 14.51 -28.88
C THR A 37 13.73 13.27 -29.72
N THR A 38 13.52 13.51 -31.01
CA THR A 38 13.63 12.54 -32.11
C THR A 38 15.09 12.05 -32.25
N GLU A 39 15.45 10.98 -32.96
CA GLU A 39 14.70 9.88 -33.61
C GLU A 39 15.67 8.70 -33.82
N ASN A 40 15.21 7.46 -33.62
CA ASN A 40 15.38 6.32 -34.53
C ASN A 40 14.88 5.05 -33.85
N GLY A 41 14.09 4.26 -34.56
CA GLY A 41 13.63 2.96 -34.10
C GLY A 41 14.44 1.81 -34.68
N ASP A 42 14.29 0.64 -34.07
CA ASP A 42 14.19 -0.61 -34.82
C ASP A 42 13.03 -1.44 -34.24
N SER A 43 12.65 -2.51 -34.93
CA SER A 43 11.29 -3.06 -34.91
C SER A 43 10.94 -3.91 -33.69
N ALA A 44 9.65 -4.23 -33.59
CA ALA A 44 9.05 -4.97 -32.48
C ALA A 44 9.57 -6.40 -32.35
N ALA A 45 9.98 -6.76 -31.13
CA ALA A 45 10.07 -8.14 -30.67
C ALA A 45 9.00 -8.36 -29.59
N ALA A 46 7.87 -8.96 -29.97
CA ALA A 46 6.83 -9.36 -29.02
C ALA A 46 7.32 -10.60 -28.25
N GLY A 47 7.85 -10.37 -27.05
CA GLY A 47 8.30 -11.41 -26.12
C GLY A 47 7.91 -11.06 -24.69
N THR A 48 7.60 -12.08 -23.89
CA THR A 48 7.04 -11.95 -22.53
C THR A 48 8.11 -11.50 -21.52
N GLY A 49 8.59 -10.26 -21.67
CA GLY A 49 9.60 -9.67 -20.80
C GLY A 49 9.08 -9.45 -19.38
N GLU A 50 9.70 -10.13 -18.41
CA GLU A 50 9.62 -9.71 -17.02
C GLU A 50 10.07 -8.24 -16.93
N ASN A 51 9.27 -7.41 -16.27
CA ASN A 51 9.46 -5.96 -16.29
C ASN A 51 10.61 -5.58 -15.33
N VAL A 52 11.84 -5.79 -15.80
CA VAL A 52 13.10 -5.54 -15.09
C VAL A 52 13.34 -4.04 -14.99
N LEU A 53 13.42 -3.55 -13.76
CA LEU A 53 13.66 -2.15 -13.42
C LEU A 53 15.07 -1.96 -12.86
N THR A 54 15.67 -0.80 -13.10
CA THR A 54 16.80 -0.28 -12.31
C THR A 54 16.33 0.21 -10.93
N VAL A 55 17.27 0.53 -10.04
CA VAL A 55 16.95 1.07 -8.71
C VAL A 55 16.23 2.43 -8.78
N ASP A 56 16.50 3.21 -9.82
CA ASP A 56 15.96 4.56 -9.99
C ASP A 56 14.53 4.51 -10.57
N GLU A 57 14.27 3.60 -11.51
CA GLU A 57 12.93 3.30 -12.03
C GLU A 57 12.04 2.63 -10.96
N LEU A 58 12.59 1.71 -10.16
CA LEU A 58 11.87 1.11 -9.02
C LEU A 58 11.47 2.20 -8.01
N ALA A 59 12.40 3.10 -7.67
CA ALA A 59 12.16 4.19 -6.73
C ALA A 59 11.03 5.11 -7.24
N ALA A 60 11.12 5.57 -8.48
CA ALA A 60 10.10 6.41 -9.12
C ALA A 60 8.72 5.72 -9.19
N ARG A 61 8.68 4.43 -9.58
CA ARG A 61 7.43 3.67 -9.74
C ARG A 61 6.79 3.25 -8.41
N ALA A 62 7.54 3.28 -7.31
CA ALA A 62 7.06 3.04 -5.95
C ALA A 62 6.92 4.31 -5.10
N GLY A 63 7.05 5.51 -5.68
CA GLY A 63 6.89 6.79 -4.96
C GLY A 63 7.94 7.09 -3.88
N VAL A 64 9.01 6.29 -3.78
CA VAL A 64 10.03 6.40 -2.73
C VAL A 64 11.38 6.86 -3.29
N THR A 65 12.29 7.27 -2.40
CA THR A 65 13.65 7.64 -2.84
C THR A 65 14.53 6.41 -3.06
N VAL A 66 15.52 6.52 -3.94
CA VAL A 66 16.60 5.53 -4.13
C VAL A 66 17.33 5.22 -2.81
N ARG A 67 17.45 6.22 -1.93
CA ARG A 67 17.99 6.05 -0.57
C ARG A 67 17.09 5.14 0.29
N THR A 68 15.78 5.28 0.19
CA THR A 68 14.78 4.43 0.86
C THR A 68 14.88 2.98 0.37
N VAL A 69 14.92 2.77 -0.95
CA VAL A 69 15.07 1.43 -1.55
C VAL A 69 16.35 0.74 -1.08
N ARG A 70 17.50 1.44 -1.14
CA ARG A 70 18.78 0.90 -0.67
C ARG A 70 18.78 0.61 0.84
N PHE A 71 18.18 1.49 1.64
CA PHE A 71 18.03 1.30 3.08
C PHE A 71 17.20 0.06 3.43
N TYR A 72 16.04 -0.13 2.80
CA TYR A 72 15.23 -1.34 2.99
C TYR A 72 15.96 -2.61 2.52
N GLY A 73 16.71 -2.55 1.41
CA GLY A 73 17.61 -3.63 0.99
C GLY A 73 18.65 -3.98 2.06
N THR A 74 19.36 -3.00 2.63
CA THR A 74 20.32 -3.23 3.74
C THR A 74 19.68 -3.70 5.05
N LYS A 75 18.35 -3.64 5.16
CA LYS A 75 17.57 -4.17 6.29
C LYS A 75 16.92 -5.53 6.02
N GLY A 76 17.13 -6.12 4.84
CA GLY A 76 16.47 -7.38 4.45
C GLY A 76 14.95 -7.25 4.26
N LEU A 77 14.43 -6.02 4.19
CA LEU A 77 13.00 -5.73 3.99
C LEU A 77 12.58 -5.90 2.53
N LEU A 78 13.54 -5.93 1.59
CA LEU A 78 13.34 -6.28 0.20
C LEU A 78 14.13 -7.56 -0.12
N PRO A 79 13.69 -8.40 -1.07
CA PRO A 79 14.54 -9.45 -1.62
C PRO A 79 15.82 -8.84 -2.25
N PRO A 80 16.90 -9.62 -2.38
CA PRO A 80 18.10 -9.16 -3.07
C PRO A 80 17.81 -8.96 -4.57
N PRO A 81 18.27 -7.85 -5.19
CA PRO A 81 18.14 -7.66 -6.63
C PRO A 81 18.98 -8.67 -7.41
N VAL A 82 18.51 -9.04 -8.59
CA VAL A 82 19.29 -9.85 -9.53
C VAL A 82 20.44 -8.99 -10.05
N ILE A 83 21.68 -9.49 -10.01
CA ILE A 83 22.84 -8.72 -10.47
C ILE A 83 23.03 -8.97 -11.97
N GLY A 84 22.64 -7.97 -12.77
CA GLY A 84 22.68 -8.03 -14.21
C GLY A 84 24.05 -7.70 -14.83
N PRO A 85 24.09 -7.61 -16.17
CA PRO A 85 25.25 -7.13 -16.91
C PRO A 85 25.76 -5.79 -16.34
N ARG A 86 27.08 -5.59 -16.38
CA ARG A 86 27.76 -4.40 -15.82
C ARG A 86 27.56 -4.18 -14.30
N ARG A 87 27.14 -5.22 -13.54
CA ARG A 87 26.85 -5.18 -12.09
C ARG A 87 25.69 -4.24 -11.70
N VAL A 88 24.78 -3.96 -12.63
CA VAL A 88 23.55 -3.20 -12.32
C VAL A 88 22.59 -4.09 -11.53
N GLY A 89 21.99 -3.57 -10.46
CA GLY A 89 20.93 -4.26 -9.73
C GLY A 89 19.62 -4.19 -10.51
N HIS A 90 19.04 -5.36 -10.81
CA HIS A 90 17.75 -5.53 -11.46
C HIS A 90 16.66 -5.90 -10.44
N TYR A 91 15.55 -5.20 -10.55
CA TYR A 91 14.39 -5.27 -9.66
C TYR A 91 13.15 -5.67 -10.46
N GLY A 92 12.14 -6.22 -9.80
CA GLY A 92 10.95 -6.79 -10.45
C GLY A 92 9.65 -6.59 -9.66
N ARG A 93 8.57 -7.25 -10.09
CA ARG A 93 7.22 -7.10 -9.50
C ARG A 93 7.20 -7.34 -7.99
N ASP A 94 7.96 -8.31 -7.49
CA ASP A 94 8.10 -8.67 -6.08
C ASP A 94 8.56 -7.49 -5.22
N HIS A 95 9.48 -6.68 -5.76
CA HIS A 95 10.05 -5.53 -5.08
C HIS A 95 9.02 -4.39 -5.00
N LEU A 96 8.24 -4.17 -6.07
CA LEU A 96 7.11 -3.22 -6.06
C LEU A 96 6.02 -3.66 -5.07
N ALA A 97 5.63 -4.94 -5.09
CA ALA A 97 4.60 -5.48 -4.21
C ALA A 97 5.01 -5.40 -2.73
N ARG A 98 6.28 -5.71 -2.41
CA ARG A 98 6.79 -5.61 -1.04
C ARG A 98 6.99 -4.15 -0.59
N LEU A 99 7.39 -3.24 -1.48
CA LEU A 99 7.44 -1.79 -1.19
C LEU A 99 6.04 -1.26 -0.83
N ALA A 100 5.03 -1.55 -1.65
CA ALA A 100 3.65 -1.12 -1.40
C ALA A 100 3.08 -1.71 -0.09
N LEU A 101 3.42 -2.96 0.26
CA LEU A 101 3.04 -3.55 1.55
C LEU A 101 3.74 -2.84 2.73
N ILE A 102 5.03 -2.48 2.62
CA ILE A 102 5.74 -1.72 3.65
C ILE A 102 5.11 -0.33 3.83
N GLU A 103 4.87 0.40 2.75
CA GLU A 103 4.21 1.71 2.76
C GLU A 103 2.85 1.66 3.46
N GLU A 104 2.02 0.69 3.11
CA GLU A 104 0.69 0.51 3.70
C GLU A 104 0.76 0.18 5.21
N LEU A 105 1.67 -0.70 5.63
CA LEU A 105 1.89 -0.97 7.06
C LEU A 105 2.38 0.28 7.82
N GLN A 106 3.19 1.13 7.19
CA GLN A 106 3.59 2.42 7.76
C GLN A 106 2.42 3.41 7.82
N ARG A 107 1.51 3.42 6.83
CA ARG A 107 0.26 4.20 6.84
C ARG A 107 -0.64 3.82 8.01
N GLN A 108 -0.70 2.53 8.37
CA GLN A 108 -1.39 2.04 9.57
C GLN A 108 -0.61 2.27 10.89
N GLY A 109 0.50 3.03 10.86
CA GLY A 109 1.26 3.41 12.05
C GLY A 109 2.23 2.34 12.58
N MET A 110 2.53 1.28 11.82
CA MET A 110 3.59 0.34 12.25
C MET A 110 4.97 1.01 12.25
N THR A 111 5.74 0.76 13.30
CA THR A 111 7.18 1.07 13.30
C THR A 111 7.93 0.10 12.38
N LEU A 112 9.05 0.55 11.81
CA LEU A 112 9.83 -0.28 10.87
C LEU A 112 10.29 -1.62 11.49
N ALA A 113 10.57 -1.65 12.80
CA ALA A 113 10.92 -2.88 13.51
C ALA A 113 9.73 -3.85 13.67
N ALA A 114 8.50 -3.34 13.76
CA ALA A 114 7.30 -4.18 13.72
C ALA A 114 7.07 -4.77 12.32
N ILE A 115 7.28 -3.97 11.26
CA ILE A 115 7.23 -4.40 9.86
C ILE A 115 8.29 -5.47 9.57
N GLU A 116 9.53 -5.26 10.03
CA GLU A 116 10.63 -6.22 9.88
C GLU A 116 10.33 -7.57 10.55
N ARG A 117 9.64 -7.56 11.70
CA ARG A 117 9.18 -8.78 12.36
C ARG A 117 8.03 -9.45 11.62
N TYR A 118 7.06 -8.67 11.13
CA TYR A 118 5.90 -9.17 10.38
C TYR A 118 6.33 -9.79 9.04
N LEU A 119 7.18 -9.12 8.26
CA LEU A 119 7.70 -9.67 6.99
C LEU A 119 8.54 -10.94 7.19
N ARG A 120 9.19 -11.11 8.36
CA ARG A 120 9.88 -12.34 8.75
C ARG A 120 8.95 -13.49 9.22
N GLN A 121 7.66 -13.22 9.39
CA GLN A 121 6.63 -14.23 9.70
C GLN A 121 5.82 -14.66 8.47
N LEU A 122 5.95 -13.95 7.35
CA LEU A 122 5.37 -14.35 6.08
C LEU A 122 6.11 -15.56 5.48
N PRO A 123 5.43 -16.42 4.69
CA PRO A 123 6.10 -17.46 3.92
C PRO A 123 7.21 -16.90 3.02
N PRO A 124 8.33 -17.62 2.82
CA PRO A 124 9.45 -17.15 2.01
C PRO A 124 9.13 -17.06 0.51
N ASP A 125 8.07 -17.76 0.08
CA ASP A 125 7.64 -18.07 -1.28
C ASP A 125 6.43 -17.24 -1.75
N LEU A 126 6.03 -16.18 -1.02
CA LEU A 126 4.89 -15.33 -1.40
C LEU A 126 5.11 -14.61 -2.74
N THR A 127 4.13 -14.75 -3.64
CA THR A 127 4.10 -14.07 -4.94
C THR A 127 3.76 -12.58 -4.81
N PRO A 128 3.92 -11.77 -5.88
CA PRO A 128 3.40 -10.40 -5.92
C PRO A 128 1.89 -10.30 -5.66
N HIS A 129 1.10 -11.32 -6.04
CA HIS A 129 -0.34 -11.37 -5.80
C HIS A 129 -0.65 -11.63 -4.31
N ASP A 130 0.05 -12.57 -3.66
CA ASP A 130 -0.07 -12.78 -2.21
C ASP A 130 0.27 -11.52 -1.41
N LEU A 131 1.35 -10.83 -1.78
CA LEU A 131 1.75 -9.57 -1.14
C LEU A 131 0.73 -8.44 -1.39
N ALA A 132 0.09 -8.43 -2.56
CA ALA A 132 -1.01 -7.51 -2.84
C ALA A 132 -2.27 -7.83 -2.00
N LEU A 133 -2.59 -9.11 -1.78
CA LEU A 133 -3.66 -9.56 -0.89
C LEU A 133 -3.39 -9.19 0.58
N GLN A 134 -2.17 -9.43 1.07
CA GLN A 134 -1.74 -8.97 2.41
C GLN A 134 -1.93 -7.45 2.54
N ARG A 135 -1.52 -6.67 1.53
CA ARG A 135 -1.68 -5.21 1.52
C ARG A 135 -3.15 -4.78 1.57
N ALA A 136 -4.03 -5.42 0.81
CA ALA A 136 -5.45 -5.07 0.78
C ALA A 136 -6.15 -5.36 2.13
N VAL A 137 -5.80 -6.45 2.81
CA VAL A 137 -6.32 -6.77 4.17
C VAL A 137 -5.82 -5.78 5.23
N VAL A 138 -4.62 -5.19 5.05
CA VAL A 138 -4.11 -4.12 5.92
C VAL A 138 -4.79 -2.79 5.60
N ALA A 139 -5.02 -2.49 4.32
CA ALA A 139 -5.61 -1.24 3.84
C ALA A 139 -7.06 -1.03 4.25
N SER A 140 -7.89 -2.07 4.18
CA SER A 140 -9.33 -2.03 4.47
C SER A 140 -9.69 -1.72 5.94
N TRP A 141 -8.69 -1.60 6.81
CA TRP A 141 -8.85 -1.16 8.21
C TRP A 141 -8.48 0.31 8.46
N ALA A 142 -8.12 1.09 7.43
CA ALA A 142 -8.08 2.56 7.52
C ALA A 142 -9.43 3.18 7.10
N PRO A 143 -9.98 4.12 7.88
CA PRO A 143 -11.23 4.80 7.51
C PRO A 143 -11.11 5.60 6.20
N ASP A 144 -9.92 6.10 5.88
CA ASP A 144 -9.63 6.88 4.66
C ASP A 144 -9.05 6.02 3.51
N ALA A 145 -9.31 4.70 3.48
CA ALA A 145 -8.85 3.82 2.40
C ALA A 145 -9.72 3.91 1.13
N VAL A 146 -10.98 4.32 1.30
CA VAL A 146 -11.98 4.38 0.23
C VAL A 146 -11.98 5.77 -0.40
N ALA A 147 -11.75 5.84 -1.72
CA ALA A 147 -11.74 7.08 -2.47
C ALA A 147 -12.98 7.21 -3.35
N ALA A 148 -13.63 8.38 -3.33
CA ALA A 148 -14.61 8.75 -4.34
C ALA A 148 -13.92 8.98 -5.70
N VAL A 149 -14.45 8.38 -6.77
CA VAL A 149 -13.92 8.44 -8.14
C VAL A 149 -15.04 8.56 -9.17
N THR A 150 -14.76 9.18 -10.31
CA THR A 150 -15.62 9.14 -11.50
C THR A 150 -15.42 7.83 -12.26
N ARG A 151 -16.24 7.56 -13.29
CA ARG A 151 -16.07 6.35 -14.12
C ARG A 151 -14.71 6.32 -14.83
N GLU A 152 -14.26 7.44 -15.37
CA GLU A 152 -12.98 7.55 -16.09
C GLU A 152 -11.79 7.32 -15.14
N GLU A 153 -11.91 7.72 -13.88
CA GLU A 153 -10.90 7.46 -12.85
C GLU A 153 -10.95 6.00 -12.36
N LEU A 154 -12.13 5.36 -12.29
CA LEU A 154 -12.25 3.93 -12.00
C LEU A 154 -11.57 3.10 -13.11
N ASP A 155 -11.89 3.36 -14.37
CA ASP A 155 -11.29 2.68 -15.54
C ASP A 155 -9.77 2.92 -15.60
N ARG A 156 -9.31 4.15 -15.31
CA ARG A 156 -7.87 4.49 -15.22
C ARG A 156 -7.15 3.75 -14.09
N ARG A 157 -7.80 3.55 -12.93
CA ARG A 157 -7.21 2.79 -11.81
C ARG A 157 -7.26 1.28 -12.01
N ALA A 158 -8.26 0.77 -12.73
CA ALA A 158 -8.32 -0.61 -13.20
C ALA A 158 -7.25 -0.91 -14.25
N GLY A 159 -6.85 0.11 -15.04
CA GLY A 159 -5.85 -0.02 -16.10
C GLY A 159 -6.42 -0.53 -17.44
N ARG A 160 -7.72 -0.83 -17.49
CA ARG A 160 -8.50 -1.11 -18.70
C ARG A 160 -9.88 -0.45 -18.58
N PRO A 161 -10.50 0.03 -19.68
CA PRO A 161 -11.91 0.39 -19.68
C PRO A 161 -12.73 -0.84 -19.27
N LEU A 162 -13.57 -0.70 -18.25
CA LEU A 162 -14.43 -1.78 -17.78
C LEU A 162 -15.77 -1.75 -18.53
N ALA A 163 -16.35 -2.93 -18.78
CA ALA A 163 -17.74 -3.07 -19.22
C ALA A 163 -18.74 -2.73 -18.08
N GLY A 164 -20.04 -2.79 -18.38
CA GLY A 164 -21.11 -2.70 -17.37
C GLY A 164 -21.00 -3.84 -16.35
N GLY A 165 -21.16 -5.07 -16.83
CA GLY A 165 -21.11 -6.29 -16.01
C GLY A 165 -19.76 -6.58 -15.31
N GLU A 166 -18.66 -5.99 -15.78
CA GLU A 166 -17.40 -6.02 -15.02
C GLU A 166 -17.47 -5.15 -13.76
N VAL A 167 -18.10 -3.97 -13.84
CA VAL A 167 -18.34 -3.13 -12.67
C VAL A 167 -19.43 -3.72 -11.78
N ASP A 168 -20.47 -4.35 -12.32
CA ASP A 168 -21.42 -5.12 -11.50
C ASP A 168 -20.74 -6.26 -10.73
N ARG A 169 -19.83 -7.01 -11.36
CA ARG A 169 -18.97 -7.99 -10.67
C ARG A 169 -18.07 -7.36 -9.59
N LEU A 170 -17.43 -6.22 -9.84
CA LEU A 170 -16.62 -5.52 -8.82
C LEU A 170 -17.47 -5.02 -7.64
N VAL A 171 -18.72 -4.62 -7.90
CA VAL A 171 -19.70 -4.28 -6.85
C VAL A 171 -20.14 -5.53 -6.09
N ALA A 172 -20.39 -6.64 -6.77
CA ALA A 172 -20.69 -7.94 -6.17
C ALA A 172 -19.55 -8.47 -5.28
N MET A 173 -18.29 -8.22 -5.65
CA MET A 173 -17.13 -8.50 -4.80
C MET A 173 -17.01 -7.55 -3.58
N GLY A 174 -17.70 -6.41 -3.59
CA GLY A 174 -17.50 -5.33 -2.60
C GLY A 174 -16.17 -4.60 -2.75
N VAL A 175 -15.60 -4.60 -3.96
CA VAL A 175 -14.36 -3.91 -4.32
C VAL A 175 -14.65 -2.46 -4.73
N VAL A 176 -15.84 -2.23 -5.29
CA VAL A 176 -16.39 -0.94 -5.68
C VAL A 176 -17.77 -0.80 -5.03
N GLU A 177 -18.12 0.38 -4.57
CA GLU A 177 -19.49 0.73 -4.17
C GLU A 177 -20.00 1.88 -5.06
N ARG A 178 -21.30 1.92 -5.34
CA ARG A 178 -21.94 2.97 -6.14
C ARG A 178 -22.42 4.10 -5.21
N ASP A 179 -22.09 5.34 -5.53
CA ASP A 179 -22.55 6.51 -4.78
C ASP A 179 -22.97 7.64 -5.74
N GLY A 180 -24.29 7.84 -5.89
CA GLY A 180 -24.86 8.73 -6.89
C GLY A 180 -24.37 8.39 -8.31
N ASP A 181 -23.83 9.40 -9.00
CA ASP A 181 -23.22 9.28 -10.33
C ASP A 181 -21.75 8.80 -10.29
N GLY A 182 -21.20 8.56 -9.09
CA GLY A 182 -19.81 8.19 -8.85
C GLY A 182 -19.64 6.81 -8.20
N PHE A 183 -18.39 6.51 -7.86
CA PHE A 183 -18.00 5.25 -7.22
C PHE A 183 -17.10 5.49 -6.02
N HIS A 184 -17.27 4.68 -4.98
CA HIS A 184 -16.36 4.56 -3.86
C HIS A 184 -15.49 3.30 -4.07
N VAL A 185 -14.17 3.44 -3.97
CA VAL A 185 -13.24 2.32 -4.27
C VAL A 185 -12.03 2.29 -3.34
N ASP A 186 -11.67 1.10 -2.86
CA ASP A 186 -10.39 0.83 -2.19
C ASP A 186 -9.32 0.51 -3.26
N PRO A 187 -8.26 1.33 -3.44
CA PRO A 187 -7.23 1.10 -4.46
C PRO A 187 -6.32 -0.12 -4.17
N GLY A 188 -6.37 -0.65 -2.95
CA GLY A 188 -5.78 -1.91 -2.54
C GLY A 188 -6.50 -3.09 -3.17
N LEU A 189 -7.83 -3.13 -2.98
CA LEU A 189 -8.73 -4.17 -3.47
C LEU A 189 -8.98 -4.10 -4.98
N LEU A 190 -9.06 -2.90 -5.58
CA LEU A 190 -9.40 -2.75 -7.01
C LEU A 190 -8.52 -3.59 -7.94
N ARG A 191 -7.19 -3.61 -7.70
CA ARG A 191 -6.28 -4.41 -8.52
C ARG A 191 -6.57 -5.90 -8.43
N LEU A 192 -6.85 -6.40 -7.22
CA LEU A 192 -7.17 -7.80 -7.00
C LEU A 192 -8.52 -8.17 -7.62
N GLY A 193 -9.52 -7.29 -7.49
CA GLY A 193 -10.83 -7.46 -8.12
C GLY A 193 -10.74 -7.51 -9.65
N VAL A 194 -9.93 -6.65 -10.26
CA VAL A 194 -9.69 -6.64 -11.71
C VAL A 194 -8.92 -7.88 -12.17
N GLU A 195 -7.91 -8.34 -11.42
CA GLU A 195 -7.25 -9.63 -11.66
C GLU A 195 -8.23 -10.82 -11.54
N LEU A 196 -9.29 -10.71 -10.72
CA LEU A 196 -10.32 -11.73 -10.54
C LEU A 196 -11.44 -11.69 -11.59
N LEU A 197 -11.59 -10.61 -12.37
CA LEU A 197 -12.61 -10.52 -13.43
C LEU A 197 -12.41 -11.55 -14.53
N ASP A 198 -11.15 -11.93 -14.78
CA ASP A 198 -10.75 -12.90 -15.80
C ASP A 198 -10.99 -14.37 -15.35
N VAL A 199 -11.45 -14.58 -14.11
CA VAL A 199 -11.86 -15.90 -13.58
C VAL A 199 -13.35 -16.16 -13.88
N PRO A 200 -13.75 -17.37 -14.35
CA PRO A 200 -15.12 -17.66 -14.79
C PRO A 200 -16.09 -17.94 -13.62
N LEU A 201 -16.14 -17.05 -12.62
CA LEU A 201 -17.15 -17.08 -11.54
C LEU A 201 -18.43 -16.35 -11.96
N SER A 202 -19.61 -16.82 -11.53
CA SER A 202 -20.86 -16.07 -11.71
C SER A 202 -20.98 -14.96 -10.67
N GLU A 203 -21.76 -13.91 -10.98
CA GLU A 203 -22.04 -12.83 -10.03
C GLU A 203 -22.77 -13.35 -8.78
N GLU A 204 -23.69 -14.30 -8.96
CA GLU A 204 -24.38 -14.99 -7.86
C GLU A 204 -23.39 -15.73 -6.94
N SER A 205 -22.42 -16.47 -7.50
CA SER A 205 -21.38 -17.15 -6.70
C SER A 205 -20.49 -16.17 -5.95
N ILE A 206 -20.15 -15.02 -6.56
CA ILE A 206 -19.39 -13.94 -5.93
C ILE A 206 -20.19 -13.34 -4.76
N LEU A 207 -21.46 -12.99 -4.98
CA LEU A 207 -22.37 -12.47 -3.94
C LEU A 207 -22.54 -13.48 -2.79
N ALA A 208 -22.75 -14.76 -3.09
CA ALA A 208 -22.88 -15.81 -2.09
C ALA A 208 -21.62 -15.94 -1.22
N ALA A 209 -20.43 -16.00 -1.86
CA ALA A 209 -19.15 -16.04 -1.15
C ALA A 209 -18.92 -14.79 -0.29
N ARG A 210 -19.20 -13.59 -0.81
CA ARG A 210 -19.11 -12.32 -0.06
C ARG A 210 -20.05 -12.32 1.15
N ASN A 211 -21.29 -12.76 1.00
CA ASN A 211 -22.27 -12.78 2.09
C ASN A 211 -21.85 -13.74 3.20
N VAL A 212 -21.37 -14.94 2.86
CA VAL A 212 -20.80 -15.89 3.83
C VAL A 212 -19.62 -15.26 4.59
N LEU A 213 -18.66 -14.65 3.87
CA LEU A 213 -17.48 -14.02 4.47
C LEU A 213 -17.84 -12.84 5.40
N ILE A 214 -18.75 -11.97 4.99
CA ILE A 214 -19.20 -10.82 5.79
C ILE A 214 -19.87 -11.30 7.08
N GLU A 215 -20.79 -12.26 7.00
CA GLU A 215 -21.54 -12.71 8.16
C GLU A 215 -20.63 -13.42 9.18
N HIS A 216 -19.76 -14.33 8.72
CA HIS A 216 -18.82 -15.02 9.60
C HIS A 216 -17.78 -14.05 10.20
N SER A 217 -17.37 -13.02 9.45
CA SER A 217 -16.48 -11.97 9.96
C SER A 217 -17.16 -11.10 11.01
N ARG A 218 -18.46 -10.80 10.86
CA ARG A 218 -19.25 -10.09 11.89
C ARG A 218 -19.39 -10.91 13.17
N THR A 219 -19.71 -12.20 13.06
CA THR A 219 -19.76 -13.10 14.22
C THR A 219 -18.41 -13.16 14.94
N ALA A 220 -17.32 -13.39 14.20
CA ALA A 220 -15.97 -13.45 14.78
C ALA A 220 -15.55 -12.12 15.43
N ALA A 221 -15.85 -10.98 14.80
CA ALA A 221 -15.57 -9.66 15.36
C ALA A 221 -16.37 -9.37 16.64
N HIS A 222 -17.63 -9.79 16.71
CA HIS A 222 -18.48 -9.63 17.90
C HIS A 222 -17.95 -10.44 19.09
N GLU A 223 -17.62 -11.71 18.88
CA GLU A 223 -17.11 -12.58 19.94
C GLU A 223 -15.69 -12.16 20.39
N LEU A 224 -14.81 -11.76 19.47
CA LEU A 224 -13.52 -11.14 19.84
C LEU A 224 -13.71 -9.83 20.61
N SER A 225 -14.67 -8.99 20.21
CA SER A 225 -14.96 -7.72 20.92
C SER A 225 -15.48 -7.95 22.33
N ARG A 226 -16.25 -9.02 22.58
CA ARG A 226 -16.68 -9.43 23.92
C ARG A 226 -15.49 -9.86 24.78
N LEU A 227 -14.74 -10.86 24.30
CA LEU A 227 -13.56 -11.39 25.00
C LEU A 227 -12.54 -10.29 25.35
N PHE A 228 -12.34 -9.31 24.47
CA PHE A 228 -11.48 -8.17 24.75
C PHE A 228 -12.11 -7.11 25.65
N HIS A 229 -13.43 -6.90 25.63
CA HIS A 229 -14.11 -6.01 26.57
C HIS A 229 -14.04 -6.55 28.00
N ASP A 230 -14.32 -7.85 28.20
CA ASP A 230 -14.30 -8.48 29.52
C ASP A 230 -12.89 -8.43 30.13
N ALA A 231 -11.86 -8.71 29.32
CA ALA A 231 -10.45 -8.65 29.72
C ALA A 231 -9.90 -7.23 30.03
N VAL A 232 -10.69 -6.17 29.79
CA VAL A 232 -10.30 -4.78 30.06
C VAL A 232 -11.34 -3.97 30.84
N ALA A 233 -12.44 -4.59 31.29
CA ALA A 233 -13.57 -3.89 31.92
C ALA A 233 -13.19 -3.06 33.18
N GLU A 234 -12.16 -3.48 33.90
CA GLU A 234 -11.62 -2.79 35.10
C GLU A 234 -10.54 -1.73 34.78
N ARG A 235 -10.25 -1.44 33.51
CA ARG A 235 -9.18 -0.52 33.09
C ARG A 235 -9.70 0.87 32.73
N ASP A 236 -8.87 1.87 33.01
CA ASP A 236 -9.07 3.25 32.56
C ASP A 236 -9.29 3.33 31.02
N PRO A 237 -10.27 4.13 30.52
CA PRO A 237 -10.58 4.23 29.09
C PRO A 237 -9.42 4.62 28.17
N GLN A 238 -8.47 5.45 28.63
CA GLN A 238 -7.29 5.83 27.85
C GLN A 238 -6.27 4.69 27.81
N ALA A 239 -6.15 3.90 28.89
CA ALA A 239 -5.39 2.65 28.89
C ALA A 239 -6.01 1.59 27.96
N VAL A 240 -7.35 1.46 27.93
CA VAL A 240 -8.08 0.60 26.98
C VAL A 240 -7.78 1.02 25.54
N LYS A 241 -8.02 2.29 25.18
CA LYS A 241 -7.77 2.83 23.82
C LYS A 241 -6.32 2.60 23.37
N SER A 242 -5.37 2.82 24.27
CA SER A 242 -3.94 2.59 24.04
C SER A 242 -3.55 1.10 23.94
N LEU A 243 -4.37 0.19 24.45
CA LEU A 243 -4.18 -1.26 24.33
C LEU A 243 -4.81 -1.78 23.03
N SER A 244 -6.05 -1.39 22.71
CA SER A 244 -6.74 -1.74 21.46
C SER A 244 -5.92 -1.34 20.22
N ALA A 245 -5.30 -0.15 20.22
CA ALA A 245 -4.41 0.30 19.16
C ALA A 245 -3.17 -0.60 18.95
N ARG A 246 -2.65 -1.22 20.03
CA ARG A 246 -1.53 -2.18 19.97
C ARG A 246 -1.97 -3.61 19.66
N MET A 247 -3.21 -3.97 19.96
CA MET A 247 -3.78 -5.28 19.66
C MET A 247 -4.26 -5.41 18.21
N ARG A 248 -4.82 -4.35 17.61
CA ARG A 248 -5.36 -4.36 16.24
C ARG A 248 -4.45 -5.06 15.21
N PRO A 249 -3.13 -4.77 15.12
CA PRO A 249 -2.27 -5.44 14.14
C PRO A 249 -2.03 -6.93 14.41
N LEU A 250 -2.04 -7.35 15.68
CA LEU A 250 -1.92 -8.75 16.07
C LEU A 250 -3.20 -9.54 15.75
N VAL A 251 -4.37 -8.91 15.96
CA VAL A 251 -5.67 -9.50 15.61
C VAL A 251 -5.80 -9.68 14.10
N VAL A 252 -5.44 -8.67 13.29
CA VAL A 252 -5.41 -8.79 11.82
C VAL A 252 -4.47 -9.91 11.36
N GLN A 253 -3.25 -9.97 11.90
CA GLN A 253 -2.28 -11.03 11.55
C GLN A 253 -2.80 -12.43 11.95
N ALA A 254 -3.41 -12.57 13.12
CA ALA A 254 -3.99 -13.84 13.59
C ALA A 254 -5.19 -14.28 12.73
N LEU A 255 -6.14 -13.37 12.44
CA LEU A 255 -7.29 -13.65 11.57
C LEU A 255 -6.84 -14.09 10.18
N LEU A 256 -5.93 -13.35 9.55
CA LEU A 256 -5.44 -13.64 8.20
C LEU A 256 -4.66 -14.96 8.14
N THR A 257 -3.79 -15.22 9.13
CA THR A 257 -3.03 -16.49 9.21
C THR A 257 -3.98 -17.69 9.40
N THR A 258 -4.98 -17.57 10.27
CA THR A 258 -5.98 -18.62 10.50
C THR A 258 -6.83 -18.85 9.26
N PHE A 259 -7.33 -17.79 8.61
CA PHE A 259 -8.13 -17.89 7.40
C PHE A 259 -7.35 -18.53 6.24
N GLN A 260 -6.12 -18.06 5.96
CA GLN A 260 -5.26 -18.65 4.92
C GLN A 260 -4.94 -20.12 5.20
N ARG A 261 -4.80 -20.51 6.48
CA ARG A 261 -4.61 -21.91 6.87
C ARG A 261 -5.86 -22.74 6.62
N SER A 262 -7.02 -22.33 7.14
CA SER A 262 -8.27 -23.08 6.99
C SER A 262 -8.69 -23.18 5.51
N LEU A 263 -8.58 -22.09 4.75
CA LEU A 263 -8.84 -22.12 3.30
C LEU A 263 -7.91 -23.11 2.57
N ARG A 264 -6.62 -23.14 2.92
CA ARG A 264 -5.67 -24.14 2.38
C ARG A 264 -5.99 -25.57 2.81
N GLU A 265 -6.54 -25.76 4.00
CA GLU A 265 -6.99 -27.07 4.50
C GLU A 265 -8.29 -27.54 3.83
N GLU A 266 -9.20 -26.64 3.44
CA GLU A 266 -10.39 -26.96 2.62
C GLU A 266 -10.06 -27.18 1.13
N LEU A 267 -9.26 -26.30 0.51
CA LEU A 267 -8.88 -26.42 -0.92
C LEU A 267 -8.13 -27.73 -1.22
N ARG A 268 -7.43 -28.30 -0.23
CA ARG A 268 -6.78 -29.63 -0.33
C ARG A 268 -7.77 -30.80 -0.39
N LYS A 269 -9.04 -30.59 -0.07
CA LYS A 269 -10.11 -31.60 -0.16
C LYS A 269 -10.84 -31.56 -1.50
N TRP A 270 -10.64 -30.50 -2.29
CA TRP A 270 -11.14 -30.46 -3.66
C TRP A 270 -10.33 -31.48 -4.47
N PRO A 271 -10.99 -32.45 -5.13
CA PRO A 271 -10.26 -33.41 -5.95
C PRO A 271 -9.65 -32.70 -7.15
N THR A 272 -8.48 -33.18 -7.60
CA THR A 272 -8.00 -32.90 -8.95
C THR A 272 -8.79 -33.74 -9.95
N GLU A 273 -10.11 -33.50 -10.04
CA GLU A 273 -10.98 -34.06 -11.06
C GLU A 273 -10.80 -33.25 -12.35
N SER A 274 -9.92 -33.76 -13.22
CA SER A 274 -9.78 -33.38 -14.62
C SER A 274 -9.17 -34.57 -15.35
N ASP A 275 -10.01 -35.30 -16.08
CA ASP A 275 -9.60 -36.24 -17.15
C ASP A 275 -8.90 -35.49 -18.31
#